data_AF-A0A2H4VJK7-F1
#
_entry.id   AF-A0A2H4VJK7-F1
#
_cell.length_a   1.000
_cell.length_b   1.000
_cell.length_c   1.000
_cell.angle_alpha   90.00
_cell.angle_beta   90.00
_cell.angle_gamma   90.00
#
_symmetry.space_group_name_H-M   'P 1'
#
loop_
_entity.id
_entity.type
_entity.pdbx_description
1 polymer ?
#
loop_
_entity_poly.entity_id
_entity_poly.type
_entity_poly.pdbx_seq_one_letter_code
_entity_poly.pdbx_strand_id
1 'polypeptide(L)'
;MKNYQILRITVAMFVAIVVGLSVTIGTILPAILAIVIGAMVSYIYKKSTDEILEDERITKVSEKASRIAIVVFSISITFIGMFLITLRSEYPDYTQAGFTLSYSSVVLLTPYYIFYGYYDKKYGS
;
A
#
# COMPACT_ATOMS: atom_id res chain seq x y z
N MET A 1 6.89 -19.59 -0.40
CA MET A 1 5.76 -18.63 -0.23
C MET A 1 5.62 -18.07 1.20
N LYS A 2 5.55 -18.89 2.27
CA LYS A 2 5.39 -18.41 3.67
C LYS A 2 6.47 -17.41 4.12
N ASN A 3 7.75 -17.67 3.84
CA ASN A 3 8.85 -16.78 4.23
C ASN A 3 8.79 -15.42 3.52
N TYR A 4 8.34 -15.38 2.26
CA TYR A 4 8.13 -14.14 1.51
C TYR A 4 6.99 -13.30 2.11
N GLN A 5 5.89 -13.94 2.51
CA GLN A 5 4.77 -13.25 3.18
C GLN A 5 5.22 -12.63 4.52
N ILE A 6 5.96 -13.37 5.33
CA ILE A 6 6.49 -12.87 6.62
C ILE A 6 7.41 -11.68 6.38
N LEU A 7 8.36 -11.79 5.44
CA LEU A 7 9.29 -10.68 5.13
C LEU A 7 8.55 -9.43 4.64
N ARG A 8 7.56 -9.59 3.75
CA ARG A 8 6.74 -8.49 3.25
C ARG A 8 5.96 -7.81 4.37
N ILE A 9 5.40 -8.57 5.31
CA ILE A 9 4.70 -8.02 6.48
C ILE A 9 5.67 -7.25 7.38
N THR A 10 6.87 -7.80 7.64
CA THR A 10 7.90 -7.14 8.43
C THR A 10 8.35 -5.81 7.80
N VAL A 11 8.62 -5.80 6.50
CA VAL A 11 8.97 -4.58 5.76
C VAL A 11 7.83 -3.56 5.80
N ALA A 12 6.59 -4.00 5.61
CA ALA A 12 5.43 -3.11 5.68
C ALA A 12 5.25 -2.48 7.07
N MET A 13 5.43 -3.26 8.15
CA MET A 13 5.40 -2.72 9.52
C MET A 13 6.50 -1.70 9.75
N PHE A 14 7.73 -1.98 9.29
CA PHE A 14 8.84 -1.05 9.41
C PHE A 14 8.56 0.27 8.69
N VAL A 15 8.06 0.21 7.44
CA VAL A 15 7.67 1.42 6.68
C VAL A 15 6.59 2.19 7.41
N ALA A 16 5.55 1.53 7.93
CA ALA A 16 4.46 2.19 8.65
C ALA A 16 4.96 2.96 9.89
N ILE A 17 5.88 2.37 10.67
CA ILE A 17 6.48 3.01 11.84
C ILE A 17 7.27 4.25 11.43
N VAL A 18 8.15 4.13 10.43
CA VAL A 18 9.00 5.25 9.97
C VAL A 18 8.14 6.38 9.40
N VAL A 19 7.10 6.05 8.63
CA VAL A 19 6.15 7.04 8.09
C VAL A 19 5.41 7.75 9.22
N GLY A 20 4.91 7.02 10.24
CA GLY A 20 4.23 7.62 11.39
C GLY A 20 5.12 8.57 12.20
N LEU A 21 6.38 8.20 12.42
CA LEU A 21 7.36 9.07 13.08
C LEU A 21 7.67 10.31 12.24
N SER A 22 7.83 10.14 10.93
CA SER A 22 8.10 11.23 9.99
C SER A 22 7.00 12.30 10.01
N VAL A 23 5.74 11.86 10.01
CA VAL A 23 4.57 12.74 10.11
C VAL A 23 4.55 13.50 11.45
N THR A 24 4.94 12.85 12.54
CA THR A 24 4.97 13.47 13.87
C THR A 24 6.04 14.57 13.96
N ILE A 25 7.20 14.34 13.35
CA ILE A 25 8.35 15.27 13.31
C ILE A 25 8.11 16.39 12.27
N GLY A 26 7.17 16.22 11.34
CA GLY A 26 6.90 17.19 10.27
C GLY A 26 7.92 17.13 9.13
N THR A 27 8.70 16.05 9.01
CA THR A 27 9.68 15.87 7.93
C THR A 27 9.21 14.80 6.96
N ILE A 28 9.04 15.15 5.68
CA ILE A 28 8.51 14.22 4.67
C ILE A 28 9.57 13.28 4.09
N LEU A 29 10.84 13.71 4.14
CA LEU A 29 11.97 13.02 3.54
C LEU A 29 12.17 11.57 4.06
N PRO A 30 12.17 11.32 5.39
CA PRO A 30 12.30 9.95 5.90
C PRO A 30 11.16 9.02 5.48
N ALA A 31 9.95 9.54 5.31
CA ALA A 31 8.81 8.75 4.85
C ALA A 31 8.92 8.34 3.38
N ILE A 32 9.31 9.27 2.50
CA ILE A 32 9.52 8.95 1.07
C ILE A 32 10.60 7.88 0.94
N LEU A 33 11.73 8.04 1.64
CA LEU A 33 12.81 7.06 1.62
C LEU A 33 12.37 5.69 2.12
N ALA A 34 11.60 5.63 3.22
CA ALA A 34 11.09 4.37 3.74
C ALA A 34 10.17 3.66 2.73
N ILE A 35 9.25 4.40 2.08
CA ILE A 35 8.34 3.84 1.08
C ILE A 35 9.12 3.29 -0.12
N VAL A 36 10.08 4.07 -0.65
CA VAL A 36 10.88 3.66 -1.83
C VAL A 36 11.72 2.43 -1.49
N ILE A 37 12.43 2.43 -0.37
CA ILE A 37 13.27 1.30 0.06
C ILE A 37 12.41 0.06 0.32
N GLY A 38 11.29 0.21 1.05
CA GLY A 38 10.39 -0.90 1.35
C GLY A 38 9.76 -1.52 0.10
N ALA A 39 9.39 -0.69 -0.88
CA ALA A 39 8.89 -1.14 -2.18
C ALA A 39 9.99 -1.88 -2.97
N MET A 40 11.21 -1.34 -3.00
CA MET A 40 12.34 -1.92 -3.72
C MET A 40 12.73 -3.29 -3.14
N VAL A 41 12.84 -3.41 -1.81
CA VAL A 41 13.12 -4.67 -1.12
C VAL A 41 12.02 -5.70 -1.44
N SER A 42 10.75 -5.29 -1.37
CA SER A 42 9.62 -6.17 -1.67
C SER A 42 9.60 -6.64 -3.13
N TYR A 43 10.01 -5.79 -4.08
CA TYR A 43 10.09 -6.11 -5.49
C TYR A 43 11.23 -7.09 -5.81
N ILE A 44 12.42 -6.86 -5.26
CA ILE A 44 13.58 -7.74 -5.45
C ILE A 44 13.28 -9.14 -4.91
N TYR A 45 12.70 -9.22 -3.71
CA TYR A 45 12.37 -10.51 -3.09
C TYR A 45 11.26 -11.25 -3.84
N LYS A 46 10.28 -10.52 -4.42
CA LYS A 46 9.25 -11.13 -5.27
C LYS A 46 9.86 -11.74 -6.52
N LYS A 47 10.70 -10.98 -7.22
CA LYS A 47 11.39 -11.42 -8.44
C LYS A 47 12.27 -12.65 -8.20
N SER A 48 12.85 -12.76 -6.99
CA SER A 48 13.66 -13.92 -6.59
C SER A 48 12.85 -15.19 -6.28
N THR A 49 11.52 -15.10 -6.16
CA THR A 49 10.65 -16.21 -5.73
C THR A 49 9.63 -16.64 -6.80
N ASP A 50 9.41 -15.83 -7.85
CA ASP A 50 8.53 -16.19 -8.98
C ASP A 50 9.29 -17.12 -9.96
N GLU A 51 9.23 -18.43 -9.69
CA GLU A 51 9.23 -19.41 -10.77
C GLU A 51 7.86 -19.36 -11.47
N ILE A 52 7.94 -19.06 -12.76
CA ILE A 52 6.92 -19.09 -13.81
C ILE A 52 5.69 -19.93 -13.45
N LEU A 53 4.52 -19.31 -13.30
CA LEU A 53 3.23 -20.00 -13.42
C LEU A 53 2.29 -19.25 -14.37
N GLU A 54 1.80 -20.04 -15.32
CA GLU A 54 1.22 -19.70 -16.60
C GLU A 54 -0.20 -19.10 -16.57
N ASP A 55 -0.57 -18.69 -17.78
CA ASP A 55 -1.70 -17.91 -18.28
C ASP A 55 -3.11 -18.42 -17.90
N GLU A 56 -3.98 -17.53 -17.40
CA GLU A 56 -5.45 -17.69 -17.48
C GLU A 56 -6.07 -16.33 -17.85
N ARG A 57 -6.17 -16.07 -19.15
CA ARG A 57 -5.97 -14.72 -19.69
C ARG A 57 -7.22 -13.82 -19.79
N ILE A 58 -8.41 -14.28 -19.37
CA ILE A 58 -9.67 -13.54 -19.63
C ILE A 58 -10.39 -13.11 -18.36
N THR A 59 -10.61 -14.00 -17.38
CA THR A 59 -11.17 -13.64 -16.06
C THR A 59 -10.21 -12.76 -15.24
N LYS A 60 -8.89 -12.94 -15.44
CA LYS A 60 -7.85 -12.15 -14.77
C LYS A 60 -7.77 -10.70 -15.25
N VAL A 61 -8.31 -10.31 -16.41
CA VAL A 61 -8.11 -8.93 -16.91
C VAL A 61 -8.93 -7.92 -16.10
N SER A 62 -10.21 -8.19 -15.85
CA SER A 62 -11.05 -7.33 -15.01
C SER A 62 -10.56 -7.33 -13.56
N GLU A 63 -10.16 -8.49 -13.04
CA GLU A 63 -9.60 -8.63 -11.69
C GLU A 63 -8.27 -7.88 -11.55
N LYS A 64 -7.37 -8.00 -12.53
CA LYS A 64 -6.08 -7.31 -12.57
C LYS A 64 -6.25 -5.81 -12.76
N ALA A 65 -7.18 -5.39 -13.62
CA ALA A 65 -7.49 -3.97 -13.82
C ALA A 65 -8.06 -3.35 -12.54
N SER A 66 -9.02 -4.02 -11.89
CA SER A 66 -9.58 -3.58 -10.60
C SER A 66 -8.51 -3.51 -9.51
N ARG A 67 -7.64 -4.53 -9.44
CA ARG A 67 -6.50 -4.56 -8.51
C ARG A 67 -5.56 -3.38 -8.72
N ILE A 68 -5.13 -3.14 -9.95
CA ILE A 68 -4.22 -2.04 -10.27
C ILE A 68 -4.90 -0.70 -9.97
N ALA A 69 -6.18 -0.53 -10.34
CA ALA A 69 -6.93 0.69 -10.08
C ALA A 69 -7.01 1.00 -8.57
N ILE A 70 -7.40 0.02 -7.75
CA ILE A 70 -7.51 0.20 -6.29
C ILE A 70 -6.14 0.48 -5.66
N VAL A 71 -5.09 -0.23 -6.09
CA VAL A 71 -3.73 -0.02 -5.57
C VAL A 71 -3.22 1.37 -5.93
N VAL A 72 -3.29 1.77 -7.20
CA VAL A 72 -2.83 3.08 -7.67
C VAL A 72 -3.61 4.19 -6.97
N PHE A 73 -4.95 4.09 -6.94
CA PHE A 73 -5.79 5.08 -6.30
C PHE A 73 -5.47 5.22 -4.80
N SER A 74 -5.35 4.08 -4.09
CA SER A 74 -5.03 4.07 -2.67
C SER A 74 -3.66 4.67 -2.36
N ILE A 75 -2.66 4.39 -3.21
CA ILE A 75 -1.33 5.02 -3.10
C ILE A 75 -1.45 6.52 -3.30
N SER A 76 -2.12 6.97 -4.37
CA SER A 76 -2.29 8.39 -4.67
C SER A 76 -2.93 9.16 -3.51
N ILE A 77 -4.07 8.71 -3.00
CA ILE A 77 -4.75 9.39 -1.88
C ILE A 77 -3.94 9.32 -0.58
N THR A 78 -3.16 8.26 -0.36
CA THR A 78 -2.28 8.15 0.81
C THR A 78 -1.15 9.16 0.74
N PHE A 79 -0.51 9.31 -0.41
CA PHE A 79 0.54 10.30 -0.62
C PHE A 79 0.01 11.73 -0.49
N ILE A 80 -1.14 12.03 -1.10
CA ILE A 80 -1.78 13.34 -0.97
C ILE A 80 -2.16 13.60 0.49
N GLY A 81 -2.81 12.64 1.15
CA GLY A 81 -3.19 12.75 2.56
C GLY A 81 -2.00 12.99 3.47
N MET A 82 -0.92 12.23 3.28
CA MET A 82 0.33 12.40 3.99
C MET A 82 0.93 13.81 3.77
N PHE A 83 0.98 14.26 2.52
CA PHE A 83 1.51 15.58 2.17
C PHE A 83 0.74 16.71 2.88
N LEU A 84 -0.59 16.62 2.92
CA LEU A 84 -1.43 17.60 3.63
C LEU A 84 -1.20 17.56 5.15
N ILE A 85 -1.03 16.38 5.76
CA ILE A 85 -0.76 16.27 7.20
C ILE A 85 0.62 16.85 7.53
N THR A 86 1.62 16.66 6.68
CA THR A 86 2.95 17.25 6.90
C THR A 86 2.90 18.78 6.85
N LEU A 87 2.05 19.36 6.01
CA LEU A 87 1.86 20.81 5.91
C LEU A 87 1.03 21.42 7.05
N ARG A 88 0.64 20.64 8.07
CA ARG A 88 -0.20 21.11 9.19
C ARG A 88 0.33 22.36 9.90
N SER A 89 1.64 22.59 9.88
CA SER A 89 2.27 23.75 10.52
C SER A 89 2.05 25.06 9.76
N GLU A 90 1.93 25.00 8.43
CA GLU A 90 1.69 26.18 7.59
C GLU A 90 0.21 26.33 7.22
N TYR A 91 -0.48 25.22 6.97
CA TYR A 91 -1.89 25.23 6.56
C TYR A 91 -2.72 24.24 7.40
N PRO A 92 -3.10 24.63 8.64
CA PRO A 92 -3.81 23.75 9.55
C PRO A 92 -5.19 23.31 9.02
N ASP A 93 -5.85 24.14 8.21
CA ASP A 93 -7.18 23.87 7.66
C ASP A 93 -7.23 22.61 6.78
N TYR A 94 -6.14 22.26 6.10
CA TYR A 94 -6.07 21.07 5.26
C TYR A 94 -5.72 19.79 6.03
N THR A 95 -5.36 19.89 7.32
CA THR A 95 -4.97 18.74 8.14
C THR A 95 -6.11 17.72 8.22
N GLN A 96 -7.35 18.19 8.35
CA GLN A 96 -8.52 17.32 8.41
C GLN A 96 -8.75 16.58 7.08
N ALA A 97 -8.56 17.26 5.95
CA ALA A 97 -8.61 16.64 4.63
C ALA A 97 -7.51 15.59 4.46
N GLY A 98 -6.31 15.88 4.96
CA GLY A 98 -5.18 14.95 5.00
C GLY A 98 -5.51 13.65 5.73
N PHE A 99 -6.00 13.75 6.97
CA PHE A 99 -6.43 12.58 7.74
C PHE A 99 -7.56 11.82 7.05
N THR A 100 -8.55 12.52 6.50
CA THR A 100 -9.68 11.90 5.80
C THR A 100 -9.22 11.06 4.61
N LEU A 101 -8.28 11.58 3.81
CA LEU A 101 -7.71 10.85 2.67
C LEU A 101 -6.90 9.63 3.12
N SER A 102 -6.06 9.77 4.15
CA SER A 102 -5.29 8.66 4.70
C SER A 102 -6.17 7.56 5.31
N TYR A 103 -7.23 7.91 6.04
CA TYR A 103 -8.16 6.92 6.57
C TYR A 103 -9.01 6.28 5.46
N SER A 104 -9.40 7.04 4.44
CA SER A 104 -10.13 6.51 3.29
C SER A 104 -9.33 5.44 2.55
N SER A 105 -8.00 5.55 2.47
CA SER A 105 -7.17 4.52 1.82
C SER A 105 -7.20 3.20 2.59
N VAL A 106 -7.15 3.25 3.92
CA VAL A 106 -7.30 2.06 4.77
C VAL A 106 -8.69 1.44 4.57
N VAL A 107 -9.73 2.27 4.64
CA VAL A 107 -11.13 1.84 4.45
C VAL A 107 -11.39 1.27 3.05
N LEU A 108 -10.66 1.69 2.01
CA LEU A 108 -10.77 1.12 0.66
C LEU A 108 -10.02 -0.21 0.53
N LEU A 109 -8.81 -0.29 1.09
CA LEU A 109 -7.97 -1.47 1.00
C LEU A 109 -8.50 -2.63 1.85
N THR A 110 -9.04 -2.36 3.04
CA THR A 110 -9.59 -3.39 3.93
C THR A 110 -10.66 -4.28 3.26
N PRO A 111 -11.78 -3.76 2.76
CA PRO A 111 -12.79 -4.56 2.10
C PRO A 111 -12.25 -5.20 0.81
N TYR A 112 -11.39 -4.49 0.06
CA TYR A 112 -10.75 -5.08 -1.11
C TYR A 112 -9.99 -6.37 -0.76
N TYR A 113 -9.14 -6.34 0.26
CA TYR A 113 -8.38 -7.53 0.69
C TYR A 113 -9.25 -8.60 1.34
N ILE A 114 -10.30 -8.23 2.08
CA ILE A 114 -11.26 -9.18 2.65
C ILE A 114 -11.98 -9.94 1.54
N PHE A 115 -12.56 -9.22 0.57
CA PHE A 115 -13.24 -9.86 -0.55
C PHE A 115 -12.25 -10.64 -1.40
N TYR A 116 -11.09 -10.08 -1.70
CA TYR A 116 -10.06 -10.78 -2.43
C TYR A 116 -9.70 -12.12 -1.77
N GLY A 117 -9.41 -12.15 -0.47
CA GLY A 117 -9.10 -13.40 0.24
C GLY A 117 -10.28 -14.36 0.33
N TYR A 118 -11.51 -13.86 0.46
CA TYR A 118 -12.71 -14.70 0.45
C TYR A 118 -12.97 -15.36 -0.90
N TYR A 119 -12.89 -14.60 -1.99
CA TYR A 119 -13.10 -15.10 -3.34
C TYR A 119 -11.94 -15.98 -3.82
N ASP A 120 -10.70 -15.65 -3.45
CA ASP A 120 -9.52 -16.48 -3.68
C ASP A 120 -9.65 -17.85 -2.98
N LYS A 121 -10.14 -17.89 -1.74
CA LYS A 121 -10.39 -19.17 -1.03
C LYS A 121 -11.58 -19.96 -1.58
N LYS A 122 -12.62 -19.27 -2.08
CA LYS A 122 -13.87 -19.89 -2.52
C LYS A 122 -13.86 -20.35 -3.98
N TYR A 123 -13.14 -19.64 -4.83
CA TYR A 123 -13.06 -19.87 -6.27
C TYR A 123 -11.63 -20.14 -6.75
N GLY A 124 -10.65 -20.19 -5.84
CA GLY A 124 -9.27 -20.55 -6.14
C GLY A 124 -9.18 -21.98 -6.64
N SER A 125 -8.78 -22.08 -7.91
CA SER A 125 -8.35 -23.32 -8.55
C SER A 125 -7.01 -23.79 -8.02
#